data_AF-A0A8S4QA96-F1
#
_entry.id   AF-A0A8S4QA96-F1
#
_cell.length_a   1.000
_cell.length_b   1.000
_cell.length_c   1.000
_cell.angle_alpha   90.00
_cell.angle_beta   90.00
_cell.angle_gamma   90.00
#
_symmetry.space_group_name_H-M   'P 1'
#
loop_
_entity.id
_entity.type
_entity.pdbx_description
1 polymer ?
#
loop_
_entity_poly.entity_id
_entity_poly.type
_entity_poly.pdbx_seq_one_letter_code
_entity_poly.pdbx_strand_id
1 'polypeptide(L)'
;MDNNYEASKFRLLEANRIDFVKRINVPAILPHLAGTLSRSDMEYLHAQWKLNGNNAASLLLDKLVRRDDWVEGLVQALRSDDVNLNNLADILDPNHLIPDIIKH
;
A
#
# COMPACT_ATOMS: atom_id res chain seq x y z
N MET A 1 -1.61 -0.86 -20.24
CA MET A 1 -0.99 -1.67 -19.18
C MET A 1 -1.69 -3.00 -19.15
N ASP A 2 -0.93 -4.12 -19.15
CA ASP A 2 -1.49 -5.46 -19.28
C ASP A 2 -2.35 -5.83 -18.06
N ASN A 3 -3.61 -6.19 -18.31
CA ASN A 3 -4.55 -6.71 -17.31
C ASN A 3 -3.97 -7.87 -16.46
N ASN A 4 -2.96 -8.55 -16.98
CA ASN A 4 -2.29 -9.66 -16.32
C ASN A 4 -1.30 -9.22 -15.21
N TYR A 5 -0.74 -8.01 -15.31
CA TYR A 5 0.21 -7.47 -14.33
C TYR A 5 -0.49 -7.09 -13.03
N GLU A 6 -1.54 -6.27 -13.12
CA GLU A 6 -2.38 -5.88 -11.99
C GLU A 6 -3.02 -7.08 -11.30
N ALA A 7 -3.54 -8.02 -12.09
CA ALA A 7 -4.09 -9.27 -11.55
C ALA A 7 -3.03 -10.10 -10.78
N SER A 8 -1.76 -10.02 -11.17
CA SER A 8 -0.66 -10.71 -10.48
C SER A 8 -0.32 -10.00 -9.17
N LYS A 9 -0.28 -8.65 -9.15
CA LYS A 9 -0.04 -7.87 -7.92
C LYS A 9 -1.17 -8.02 -6.92
N PHE A 10 -2.41 -8.04 -7.39
CA PHE A 10 -3.57 -8.32 -6.54
C PHE A 10 -3.47 -9.70 -5.88
N ARG A 11 -3.11 -10.75 -6.64
CA ARG A 11 -2.89 -12.10 -6.06
C ARG A 11 -1.77 -12.12 -5.02
N LEU A 12 -0.68 -11.38 -5.26
CA LEU A 12 0.43 -11.27 -4.30
C LEU A 12 -0.02 -10.56 -3.02
N LEU A 13 -0.80 -9.48 -3.13
CA LEU A 13 -1.39 -8.81 -1.98
C LEU A 13 -2.28 -9.77 -1.19
N GLU A 14 -3.22 -10.46 -1.86
CA GLU A 14 -4.16 -11.38 -1.21
C GLU A 14 -3.45 -12.57 -0.54
N ALA A 15 -2.43 -13.13 -1.19
CA ALA A 15 -1.63 -14.22 -0.62
C ALA A 15 -0.88 -13.80 0.66
N ASN A 16 -0.54 -12.52 0.79
CA ASN A 16 0.22 -11.98 1.92
C ASN A 16 -0.64 -11.07 2.82
N ARG A 17 -1.97 -11.02 2.61
CA ARG A 17 -2.87 -10.02 3.19
C ARG A 17 -2.78 -9.92 4.70
N ILE A 18 -2.62 -11.06 5.37
CA ILE A 18 -2.48 -11.14 6.83
C ILE A 18 -1.26 -10.34 7.31
N ASP A 19 -0.13 -10.43 6.60
CA ASP A 19 1.09 -9.73 6.98
C ASP A 19 1.00 -8.23 6.71
N PHE A 20 0.34 -7.84 5.62
CA PHE A 20 0.03 -6.44 5.35
C PHE A 20 -0.86 -5.85 6.45
N VAL A 21 -1.98 -6.50 6.78
CA VAL A 21 -2.92 -6.03 7.80
C VAL A 21 -2.29 -5.97 9.19
N LYS A 22 -1.37 -6.89 9.53
CA LYS A 22 -0.70 -6.87 10.84
C LYS A 22 0.32 -5.75 10.99
N ARG A 23 0.98 -5.36 9.90
CA ARG A 23 2.15 -4.47 9.95
C ARG A 23 1.84 -3.04 9.52
N ILE A 24 0.82 -2.84 8.69
CA ILE A 24 0.38 -1.50 8.31
C ILE A 24 -0.23 -0.79 9.52
N ASN A 25 0.33 0.38 9.83
CA ASN A 25 -0.25 1.35 10.73
C ASN A 25 -1.03 2.38 9.90
N VAL A 26 -2.36 2.39 10.03
CA VAL A 26 -3.25 3.22 9.21
C VAL A 26 -2.96 4.73 9.36
N PRO A 27 -2.86 5.31 10.57
CA PRO A 27 -2.48 6.72 10.72
C PRO A 27 -1.16 7.10 10.07
N ALA A 28 -0.15 6.22 10.14
CA ALA A 28 1.18 6.49 9.59
C ALA A 28 1.19 6.42 8.05
N ILE A 29 0.46 5.48 7.46
CA ILE A 29 0.49 5.27 6.00
C ILE A 29 -0.44 6.22 5.23
N LEU A 30 -1.54 6.67 5.85
CA LEU A 30 -2.57 7.49 5.18
C LEU A 30 -2.04 8.78 4.52
N PRO A 31 -1.15 9.58 5.16
CA PRO A 31 -0.61 10.79 4.54
C PRO A 31 0.12 10.54 3.21
N HIS A 32 0.74 9.38 3.06
CA HIS A 32 1.48 9.00 1.85
C HIS A 32 0.55 8.50 0.72
N LEU A 33 -0.74 8.29 1.01
CA LEU A 33 -1.74 7.81 0.05
C LEU A 33 -2.63 8.94 -0.48
N ALA A 34 -2.31 10.20 -0.23
CA ALA A 34 -3.12 11.34 -0.67
C ALA A 34 -3.23 11.50 -2.20
N GLY A 35 -2.32 10.88 -2.97
CA GLY A 35 -2.39 10.81 -4.44
C GLY A 35 -3.32 9.71 -4.96
N THR A 36 -3.56 8.67 -4.16
CA THR A 36 -4.30 7.45 -4.55
C THR A 36 -5.70 7.39 -3.94
N LEU A 37 -5.85 7.89 -2.71
CA LEU A 37 -7.10 7.93 -1.98
C LEU A 37 -7.70 9.33 -1.95
N SER A 38 -9.02 9.41 -2.07
CA SER A 38 -9.72 10.67 -1.87
C SER A 38 -9.63 11.12 -0.41
N ARG A 39 -9.76 12.44 -0.18
CA ARG A 39 -9.83 13.00 1.18
C ARG A 39 -10.91 12.34 2.05
N SER A 40 -12.08 12.09 1.47
CA SER A 40 -13.18 11.41 2.18
C SER A 40 -12.86 9.97 2.55
N ASP A 41 -12.11 9.25 1.70
CA ASP A 41 -11.62 7.90 2.04
C ASP A 41 -10.63 7.94 3.20
N MET A 42 -9.70 8.89 3.19
CA MET A 42 -8.72 9.04 4.27
C MET A 42 -9.39 9.40 5.60
N GLU A 43 -10.36 10.32 5.58
CA GLU A 43 -11.14 10.70 6.77
C GLU A 43 -11.95 9.50 7.30
N TYR A 44 -12.59 8.73 6.42
CA TYR A 44 -13.31 7.52 6.78
C TYR A 44 -12.38 6.45 7.40
N LEU A 45 -11.24 6.18 6.78
CA LEU A 45 -10.28 5.18 7.25
C LEU A 45 -9.66 5.57 8.58
N HIS A 46 -9.36 6.85 8.78
CA HIS A 46 -8.89 7.36 10.05
C HIS A 46 -9.96 7.22 11.15
N ALA A 47 -11.24 7.49 10.84
CA ALA A 47 -12.34 7.24 11.75
C ALA A 47 -12.51 5.74 12.08
N GLN A 48 -12.41 4.86 11.07
CA GLN A 48 -12.45 3.41 11.27
C GLN A 48 -11.30 2.92 12.13
N TRP A 49 -10.10 3.46 11.97
CA TRP A 49 -8.97 3.12 12.82
C TRP A 49 -9.20 3.54 14.28
N LYS A 50 -9.76 4.73 14.52
CA LYS A 50 -10.11 5.17 15.88
C LYS A 50 -11.14 4.26 16.55
N LEU A 51 -12.05 3.66 15.78
CA LEU A 51 -13.12 2.79 16.30
C LEU A 51 -12.67 1.33 16.44
N ASN A 52 -11.95 0.80 15.45
CA ASN A 52 -11.70 -0.63 15.28
C ASN A 52 -10.21 -1.00 15.32
N GLY A 53 -9.32 -0.03 15.59
CA GLY A 53 -7.88 -0.23 15.61
C GLY A 53 -7.34 -0.72 14.27
N ASN A 54 -6.42 -1.70 14.32
CA ASN A 54 -5.72 -2.17 13.12
C ASN A 54 -6.62 -2.96 12.14
N ASN A 55 -7.85 -3.30 12.51
CA ASN A 55 -8.81 -3.87 11.56
C ASN A 55 -9.10 -2.92 10.39
N ALA A 56 -8.91 -1.60 10.59
CA ALA A 56 -9.01 -0.62 9.52
C ALA A 56 -7.97 -0.81 8.40
N ALA A 57 -6.85 -1.51 8.65
CA ALA A 57 -5.86 -1.82 7.61
C ALA A 57 -6.43 -2.77 6.53
N SER A 58 -7.34 -3.68 6.90
CA SER A 58 -8.06 -4.50 5.91
C SER A 58 -8.91 -3.63 4.99
N LEU A 59 -9.66 -2.68 5.56
CA LEU A 59 -10.51 -1.76 4.80
C LEU A 59 -9.69 -0.80 3.92
N LEU A 60 -8.51 -0.39 4.38
CA LEU A 60 -7.56 0.39 3.61
C LEU A 60 -7.20 -0.36 2.32
N LEU A 61 -6.79 -1.62 2.42
CA LEU A 61 -6.42 -2.45 1.26
C LEU A 61 -7.61 -2.63 0.31
N ASP A 62 -8.79 -2.92 0.83
CA ASP A 62 -10.02 -3.11 0.04
C ASP A 62 -10.43 -1.85 -0.75
N LYS A 63 -10.10 -0.66 -0.22
CA LYS A 63 -10.31 0.62 -0.90
C LYS A 63 -9.21 0.91 -1.91
N LEU A 64 -7.95 0.61 -1.57
CA LEU A 64 -6.80 0.85 -2.44
C LEU A 64 -6.93 0.05 -3.73
N VAL A 65 -7.19 -1.26 -3.69
CA VAL A 65 -7.26 -2.13 -4.89
C VAL A 65 -8.32 -1.74 -5.93
N ARG A 66 -9.17 -0.75 -5.62
CA ARG A 66 -10.19 -0.19 -6.52
C ARG A 66 -9.71 1.08 -7.24
N ARG A 67 -8.48 1.51 -7.01
CA ARG A 67 -7.84 2.69 -7.61
C ARG A 67 -6.89 2.24 -8.71
N ASP A 68 -6.82 2.99 -9.80
CA ASP A 68 -6.02 2.60 -10.96
C ASP A 68 -4.51 2.60 -10.67
N ASP A 69 -4.07 3.41 -9.71
CA ASP A 69 -2.67 3.62 -9.28
C ASP A 69 -2.33 2.91 -7.96
N TRP A 70 -3.15 1.95 -7.52
CA TRP A 70 -3.08 1.40 -6.17
C TRP A 70 -1.75 0.72 -5.84
N VAL A 71 -1.13 0.03 -6.81
CA VAL A 71 0.16 -0.65 -6.61
C VAL A 71 1.24 0.39 -6.38
N GLU A 72 1.34 1.39 -7.24
CA GLU A 72 2.36 2.44 -7.15
C GLU A 72 2.19 3.24 -5.85
N GLY A 73 0.97 3.68 -5.55
CA GLY A 73 0.67 4.40 -4.32
C GLY A 73 0.98 3.59 -3.06
N LEU A 74 0.60 2.30 -3.03
CA LEU A 74 0.90 1.44 -1.89
C LEU A 74 2.40 1.17 -1.74
N VAL A 75 3.11 0.89 -2.84
CA VAL A 75 4.56 0.66 -2.81
C VAL A 75 5.31 1.90 -2.34
N GLN A 76 5.00 3.08 -2.87
CA GLN A 76 5.60 4.34 -2.42
C GLN A 76 5.31 4.60 -0.94
N ALA A 77 4.07 4.40 -0.49
CA ALA A 77 3.69 4.60 0.90
C ALA A 77 4.38 3.60 1.85
N LEU A 78 4.58 2.35 1.44
CA LEU A 78 5.30 1.35 2.24
C LEU A 78 6.81 1.66 2.34
N ARG A 79 7.38 2.32 1.33
CA ARG A 79 8.79 2.72 1.30
C ARG A 79 9.07 4.08 1.94
N SER A 80 8.04 4.83 2.35
CA SER A 80 8.26 6.11 3.00
C SER A 80 9.03 5.94 4.31
N ASP A 81 9.84 6.93 4.67
CA ASP A 81 10.67 6.89 5.88
C ASP A 81 9.83 6.69 7.15
N ASP A 82 8.61 7.23 7.17
CA ASP A 82 7.67 7.13 8.30
C ASP A 82 7.05 5.74 8.45
N VAL A 83 6.98 4.95 7.36
CA VAL A 83 6.36 3.62 7.35
C VAL A 83 7.41 2.51 7.36
N ASN A 84 8.44 2.62 6.51
CA ASN A 84 9.61 1.75 6.43
C ASN A 84 9.27 0.24 6.41
N LEU A 85 8.30 -0.15 5.58
CA LEU A 85 7.89 -1.54 5.33
C LEU A 85 8.39 -2.02 3.97
N ASN A 86 9.68 -1.76 3.68
CA ASN A 86 10.35 -2.11 2.40
C ASN A 86 10.13 -3.56 1.98
N ASN A 87 10.18 -4.50 2.92
CA ASN A 87 9.97 -5.91 2.61
C ASN A 87 8.53 -6.24 2.16
N LEU A 88 7.52 -5.48 2.56
CA LEU A 88 6.16 -5.61 2.00
C LEU A 88 6.06 -4.96 0.63
N ALA A 89 6.75 -3.84 0.43
CA ALA A 89 6.84 -3.19 -0.87
C ALA A 89 7.48 -4.13 -1.91
N ASP A 90 8.54 -4.86 -1.53
CA ASP A 90 9.26 -5.77 -2.42
C ASP A 90 8.44 -7.01 -2.84
N ILE A 91 7.43 -7.41 -2.04
CA ILE A 91 6.46 -8.44 -2.47
C ILE A 91 5.68 -7.94 -3.69
N LEU A 92 5.28 -6.67 -3.67
CA LEU A 92 4.48 -6.06 -4.73
C LEU A 92 5.34 -5.48 -5.85
N ASP A 93 6.58 -5.12 -5.60
CA ASP A 93 7.49 -4.58 -6.60
C ASP A 93 8.96 -4.94 -6.28
N PRO A 94 9.37 -6.19 -6.60
CA PRO A 94 10.72 -6.68 -6.31
C PRO A 94 11.80 -6.02 -7.17
N ASN A 95 11.42 -5.31 -8.25
CA ASN A 95 12.37 -4.78 -9.23
C ASN A 95 12.86 -3.35 -8.91
N HIS A 96 12.29 -2.69 -7.92
CA HIS A 96 12.68 -1.33 -7.54
C HIS A 96 13.96 -1.26 -6.69
N LEU A 97 14.61 -2.41 -6.42
CA LEU A 97 15.89 -2.50 -5.71
C LEU A 97 17.11 -2.23 -6.61
N ILE A 98 16.92 -1.76 -7.84
CA ILE A 98 18.02 -1.21 -8.66
C ILE A 98 17.88 0.31 -8.68
N PRO A 99 18.41 1.04 -7.68
CA PRO A 99 18.81 2.42 -7.94
C PRO A 99 19.82 2.37 -9.10
N ASP A 100 19.76 3.35 -10.00
CA ASP A 100 20.67 3.59 -11.13
C ASP A 100 22.17 3.48 -10.77
N ILE A 101 22.71 2.28 -10.57
CA ILE A 101 24.15 2.02 -10.50
C ILE A 101 24.62 1.63 -11.91
N ILE A 102 24.39 2.47 -12.91
CA ILE A 102 25.25 2.58 -14.10
C ILE A 102 25.21 4.04 -14.61
N LYS A 103 25.85 4.95 -13.89
CA LYS A 103 26.42 6.17 -14.48
C LYS A 103 27.79 6.46 -13.85
N HIS A 104 28.81 5.75 -14.32
CA HIS A 104 30.19 6.24 -14.37
C HIS A 104 30.85 5.76 -15.64
#